data_AF-A0A1U7N9Y5-F1
#
_entry.id   AF-A0A1U7N9Y5-F1
#
_cell.length_a   1.000
_cell.length_b   1.000
_cell.length_c   1.000
_cell.angle_alpha   90.00
_cell.angle_beta   90.00
_cell.angle_gamma   90.00
#
_symmetry.space_group_name_H-M   'P 1'
#
loop_
_entity.id
_entity.type
_entity.pdbx_description
1 polymer ?
#
loop_
_entity_poly.entity_id
_entity_poly.type
_entity_poly.pdbx_seq_one_letter_code
_entity_poly.pdbx_strand_id
1 'polypeptide(L)'
;MVVIPDVANTAPFFPLEPKAPSYLLKEIQVYLQNYTSPFVQIVVKNPHYAPIQYKVGIRFLAGCDQGYYLNQLNEDIKRFLSPWAYEEQADITFGSSIPNSSVIHFIKKRSYVDDVGYLKLIEQVAIKAGSGGKSDIYYRVIPSNLAQVQHPDSILVSAPQHIIYLMGTENSYDEEDFEGIGYMSIVTDFEVI
;
A
#
# COMPACT_ATOMS: atom_id res chain seq x y z
N MET A 1 -3.73 16.30 17.20
CA MET A 1 -2.34 15.89 16.92
C MET A 1 -2.32 14.41 16.62
N VAL A 2 -1.53 14.00 15.63
CA VAL A 2 -1.33 12.60 15.26
C VAL A 2 0.05 12.16 15.75
N VAL A 3 0.15 10.94 16.28
CA VAL A 3 1.42 10.35 16.72
C VAL A 3 1.74 9.15 15.84
N ILE A 4 2.92 9.15 15.26
CA ILE A 4 3.50 8.01 14.54
C ILE A 4 4.72 7.58 15.34
N PRO A 5 4.73 6.38 15.94
CA PRO A 5 5.93 5.89 16.58
C PRO A 5 6.96 5.52 15.51
N ASP A 6 8.21 5.84 15.77
CA ASP A 6 9.33 5.30 14.99
C ASP A 6 9.43 3.80 15.27
N VAL A 7 9.25 3.00 14.22
CA VAL A 7 9.27 1.53 14.27
C VAL A 7 10.39 0.95 13.42
N ALA A 8 11.30 1.76 12.89
CA ALA A 8 12.37 1.28 12.02
C ALA A 8 13.29 0.25 12.72
N ASN A 9 13.33 0.24 14.05
CA ASN A 9 14.20 -0.63 14.87
C ASN A 9 13.51 -1.39 16.01
N THR A 10 12.22 -1.19 16.22
CA THR A 10 11.44 -1.97 17.19
C THR A 10 10.49 -2.80 16.36
N ALA A 11 10.40 -4.11 16.55
CA ALA A 11 9.48 -4.94 15.75
C ALA A 11 8.03 -4.77 16.24
N PRO A 12 7.15 -3.95 15.63
CA PRO A 12 5.73 -4.17 15.77
C PRO A 12 5.29 -5.32 14.86
N PHE A 13 4.17 -5.92 15.22
CA PHE A 13 3.43 -6.88 14.40
C PHE A 13 2.96 -6.29 13.04
N PHE A 14 2.95 -4.95 12.90
CA PHE A 14 2.41 -4.23 11.73
C PHE A 14 3.33 -3.06 11.33
N PRO A 15 4.42 -3.30 10.58
CA PRO A 15 5.39 -2.25 10.24
C PRO A 15 4.82 -1.16 9.31
N LEU A 16 3.85 -1.50 8.47
CA LEU A 16 3.19 -0.54 7.55
C LEU A 16 2.20 0.38 8.27
N GLU A 17 1.67 -0.05 9.42
CA GLU A 17 0.66 0.69 10.21
C GLU A 17 1.08 0.85 11.67
N PRO A 18 2.17 1.58 11.96
CA PRO A 18 2.68 1.70 13.32
C PRO A 18 1.69 2.47 14.21
N LYS A 19 1.31 1.89 15.35
CA LYS A 19 0.36 2.50 16.30
C LYS A 19 1.00 2.60 17.67
N ALA A 20 0.94 3.80 18.24
CA ALA A 20 1.30 4.01 19.63
C ALA A 20 0.21 3.39 20.55
N PRO A 21 0.61 2.77 21.68
CA PRO A 21 -0.34 2.24 22.63
C PRO A 21 -1.14 3.37 23.30
N SER A 22 -2.37 3.07 23.72
CA SER A 22 -3.30 4.07 24.26
C SER A 22 -2.79 4.79 25.51
N TYR A 23 -2.00 4.12 26.36
CA TYR A 23 -1.40 4.75 27.55
C TYR A 23 -0.43 5.85 27.15
N LEU A 24 0.43 5.62 26.14
CA LEU A 24 1.43 6.58 25.66
C LEU A 24 0.74 7.79 25.03
N LEU A 25 -0.31 7.56 24.23
CA LEU A 25 -1.12 8.66 23.68
C LEU A 25 -1.70 9.56 24.78
N LYS A 26 -2.17 8.96 25.88
CA LYS A 26 -2.70 9.68 27.03
C LYS A 26 -1.62 10.45 27.78
N GLU A 27 -0.44 9.86 27.98
CA GLU A 27 0.70 10.54 28.59
C GLU A 27 1.14 11.76 27.78
N ILE A 28 1.25 11.61 26.44
CA ILE A 28 1.56 12.73 25.54
C ILE A 28 0.48 13.82 25.64
N GLN A 29 -0.80 13.44 25.67
CA GLN A 29 -1.90 14.40 25.79
C GLN A 29 -1.82 15.19 27.10
N VAL A 30 -1.63 14.51 28.24
CA VAL A 30 -1.49 15.15 29.55
C VAL A 30 -0.28 16.06 29.59
N TYR A 31 0.86 15.59 29.05
CA TYR A 31 2.08 16.36 28.97
C TYR A 31 1.86 17.67 28.19
N LEU A 32 1.31 17.59 26.97
CA LEU A 32 1.08 18.77 26.14
C LEU A 32 0.04 19.72 26.74
N GLN A 33 -0.99 19.20 27.40
CA GLN A 33 -2.03 20.04 28.01
C GLN A 33 -1.44 21.01 29.04
N ASN A 34 -0.40 20.60 29.78
CA ASN A 34 0.30 21.45 30.76
C ASN A 34 1.02 22.66 30.15
N TYR A 35 1.32 22.62 28.84
CA TYR A 35 1.98 23.71 28.11
C TYR A 35 1.02 24.51 27.23
N THR A 36 -0.29 24.28 27.36
CA THR A 36 -1.31 24.98 26.57
C THR A 36 -2.29 25.73 27.46
N SER A 37 -2.99 26.69 26.85
CA SER A 37 -4.05 27.43 27.52
C SER A 37 -5.15 26.48 28.04
N PRO A 38 -5.73 26.71 29.23
CA PRO A 38 -6.86 25.94 29.74
C PRO A 38 -8.08 25.90 28.82
N PHE A 39 -8.17 26.85 27.88
CA PHE A 39 -9.25 26.93 26.90
C PHE A 39 -9.02 26.10 25.63
N VAL A 40 -7.84 25.49 25.47
CA VAL A 40 -7.50 24.63 24.32
C VAL A 40 -7.60 23.17 24.74
N GLN A 41 -8.41 22.39 24.02
CA GLN A 41 -8.50 20.94 24.22
C GLN A 41 -7.61 20.22 23.20
N ILE A 42 -6.53 19.60 23.67
CA ILE A 42 -5.66 18.79 22.81
C ILE A 42 -6.20 17.36 22.73
N VAL A 43 -6.32 16.85 21.51
CA VAL A 43 -6.59 15.43 21.24
C VAL A 43 -5.37 14.81 20.58
N VAL A 44 -4.84 13.75 21.17
CA VAL A 44 -3.70 12.98 20.66
C VAL A 44 -4.21 11.59 20.25
N LYS A 45 -3.95 11.20 18.99
CA LYS A 45 -4.43 9.92 18.43
C LYS A 45 -3.47 9.33 17.42
N ASN A 46 -3.64 8.04 17.12
CA ASN A 46 -2.99 7.40 15.98
C ASN A 46 -3.60 7.89 14.65
N PRO A 47 -2.83 7.90 13.55
CA PRO A 47 -3.37 8.21 12.23
C PRO A 47 -4.35 7.14 11.74
N HIS A 48 -5.17 7.54 10.77
CA HIS A 48 -5.93 6.60 9.96
C HIS A 48 -5.09 6.17 8.75
N TYR A 49 -4.51 4.98 8.80
CA TYR A 49 -3.79 4.43 7.66
C TYR A 49 -4.75 4.00 6.55
N ALA A 50 -4.46 4.45 5.33
CA ALA A 50 -5.22 4.13 4.13
C ALA A 50 -4.33 3.31 3.18
N PRO A 51 -4.47 1.97 3.15
CA PRO A 51 -3.66 1.15 2.29
C PRO A 51 -3.98 1.41 0.82
N ILE A 52 -2.96 1.53 -0.01
CA ILE A 52 -3.09 1.59 -1.46
C ILE A 52 -2.44 0.38 -2.10
N GLN A 53 -3.16 -0.21 -3.04
CA GLN A 53 -2.69 -1.35 -3.80
C GLN A 53 -2.58 -0.96 -5.26
N TYR A 54 -1.51 -1.44 -5.89
CA TYR A 54 -1.24 -1.20 -7.30
C TYR A 54 -1.25 -2.51 -8.06
N LYS A 55 -1.83 -2.47 -9.27
CA LYS A 55 -1.63 -3.44 -10.34
C LYS A 55 -0.57 -2.87 -11.29
N VAL A 56 0.53 -3.58 -11.49
CA VAL A 56 1.66 -3.12 -12.32
C VAL A 56 1.95 -4.16 -13.38
N GLY A 57 2.08 -3.73 -14.64
CA GLY A 57 2.63 -4.54 -15.72
C GLY A 57 4.04 -4.07 -16.05
N ILE A 58 5.00 -4.98 -15.98
CA ILE A 58 6.43 -4.68 -16.14
C ILE A 58 7.16 -5.70 -17.02
N ARG A 59 8.31 -5.29 -17.53
CA ARG A 59 9.32 -6.16 -18.13
C ARG A 59 10.61 -6.05 -17.33
N PHE A 60 11.17 -7.18 -16.92
CA PHE A 60 12.51 -7.20 -16.31
C PHE A 60 13.60 -7.29 -17.38
N LEU A 61 14.81 -6.86 -17.01
CA LEU A 61 15.98 -6.99 -17.88
C LEU A 61 16.27 -8.47 -18.19
N ALA A 62 16.83 -8.71 -19.38
CA ALA A 62 17.22 -10.05 -19.80
C ALA A 62 18.29 -10.65 -18.87
N GLY A 63 18.14 -11.94 -18.54
CA GLY A 63 19.06 -12.66 -17.65
C GLY A 63 18.78 -12.51 -16.15
N CYS A 64 17.75 -11.75 -15.76
CA CYS A 64 17.29 -11.64 -14.38
C CYS A 64 16.44 -12.84 -13.95
N ASP A 65 16.56 -13.26 -12.68
CA ASP A 65 15.62 -14.21 -12.06
C ASP A 65 14.28 -13.53 -11.80
N GLN A 66 13.29 -13.81 -12.66
CA GLN A 66 11.99 -13.16 -12.62
C GLN A 66 11.25 -13.42 -11.29
N GLY A 67 11.34 -14.63 -10.74
CA GLY A 67 10.66 -14.97 -9.49
C GLY A 67 11.24 -14.20 -8.30
N TYR A 68 12.56 -14.10 -8.24
CA TYR A 68 13.24 -13.28 -7.25
C TYR A 68 12.86 -11.80 -7.38
N TYR A 69 12.93 -11.23 -8.59
CA TYR A 69 12.66 -9.80 -8.79
C TYR A 69 11.19 -9.42 -8.68
N LEU A 70 10.24 -10.35 -8.86
CA LEU A 70 8.84 -10.11 -8.50
C LEU A 70 8.68 -9.81 -7.01
N ASN A 71 9.28 -10.65 -6.15
CA ASN A 71 9.26 -10.46 -4.71
C ASN A 71 10.03 -9.19 -4.31
N GLN A 72 11.20 -8.96 -4.90
CA GLN A 72 11.99 -7.75 -4.66
C GLN A 72 11.22 -6.49 -5.05
N LEU A 73 10.52 -6.48 -6.19
CA LEU A 73 9.73 -5.32 -6.61
C LEU A 73 8.57 -5.03 -5.67
N ASN A 74 7.90 -6.06 -5.15
CA ASN A 74 6.87 -5.87 -4.12
C ASN A 74 7.44 -5.17 -2.87
N GLU A 75 8.60 -5.62 -2.38
CA GLU A 75 9.26 -4.97 -1.23
C GLU A 75 9.76 -3.56 -1.55
N ASP A 76 10.28 -3.32 -2.75
CA ASP A 76 10.73 -1.99 -3.18
C ASP A 76 9.53 -1.01 -3.25
N ILE A 77 8.37 -1.44 -3.76
CA ILE A 77 7.15 -0.62 -3.78
C ILE A 77 6.69 -0.34 -2.34
N LYS A 78 6.70 -1.35 -1.45
CA LYS A 78 6.35 -1.15 -0.03
C LYS A 78 7.24 -0.13 0.65
N ARG A 79 8.56 -0.23 0.46
CA ARG A 79 9.55 0.73 0.99
C ARG A 79 9.29 2.14 0.46
N PHE A 80 8.99 2.27 -0.82
CA PHE A 80 8.69 3.57 -1.44
C PHE A 80 7.41 4.21 -0.87
N LEU A 81 6.36 3.42 -0.70
CA LEU A 81 5.06 3.90 -0.21
C LEU A 81 4.99 4.05 1.32
N SER A 82 5.88 3.39 2.06
CA SER A 82 5.88 3.37 3.52
C SER A 82 7.30 3.37 4.08
N PRO A 83 8.07 4.45 3.84
CA PRO A 83 9.49 4.51 4.19
C PRO A 83 9.74 4.38 5.70
N TRP A 84 8.81 4.84 6.55
CA TRP A 84 8.90 4.71 8.02
C TRP A 84 8.95 3.26 8.52
N ALA A 85 8.51 2.29 7.70
CA ALA A 85 8.56 0.88 8.04
C ALA A 85 9.96 0.27 7.88
N TYR A 86 10.90 1.02 7.27
CA TYR A 86 12.19 0.50 6.83
C TYR A 86 13.37 1.43 7.10
N GLU A 87 13.14 2.75 7.24
CA GLU A 87 14.17 3.78 7.38
C GLU A 87 13.96 4.55 8.69
N GLU A 88 15.00 4.70 9.51
CA GLU A 88 14.96 5.39 10.82
C GLU A 88 14.58 6.88 10.72
N GLN A 89 14.82 7.51 9.57
CA GLN A 89 14.65 8.95 9.36
C GLN A 89 13.84 9.23 8.08
N ALA A 90 12.82 8.41 7.84
CA ALA A 90 11.91 8.61 6.73
C ALA A 90 11.18 9.96 6.84
N ASP A 91 11.21 10.77 5.77
CA ASP A 91 10.37 11.95 5.66
C ASP A 91 8.91 11.54 5.49
N ILE A 92 8.13 11.63 6.57
CA ILE A 92 6.70 11.31 6.55
C ILE A 92 5.93 12.51 5.99
N THR A 93 5.44 12.38 4.76
CA THR A 93 4.56 13.40 4.18
C THR A 93 3.10 13.11 4.57
N PHE A 94 2.50 13.99 5.38
CA PHE A 94 1.11 13.90 5.82
C PHE A 94 0.15 14.52 4.80
N GLY A 95 -1.07 13.97 4.69
CA GLY A 95 -2.14 14.55 3.85
C GLY A 95 -1.82 14.59 2.36
N SER A 96 -0.80 13.86 1.92
CA SER A 96 -0.32 13.88 0.55
C SER A 96 -1.13 12.95 -0.34
N SER A 97 -1.24 13.39 -1.59
CA SER A 97 -1.58 12.51 -2.68
C SER A 97 -0.31 11.91 -3.29
N ILE A 98 -0.39 10.68 -3.77
CA ILE A 98 0.69 10.01 -4.48
C ILE A 98 0.27 9.89 -5.95
N PRO A 99 0.89 10.65 -6.87
CA PRO A 99 0.60 10.51 -8.28
C PRO A 99 1.23 9.22 -8.80
N ASN A 100 0.49 8.51 -9.65
CA ASN A 100 0.93 7.27 -10.27
C ASN A 100 2.25 7.45 -11.05
N SER A 101 2.50 8.64 -11.62
CA SER A 101 3.75 8.97 -12.30
C SER A 101 4.97 8.89 -11.39
N SER A 102 4.86 9.26 -10.10
CA SER A 102 5.97 9.13 -9.14
C SER A 102 6.31 7.67 -8.86
N VAL A 103 5.30 6.82 -8.75
CA VAL A 103 5.48 5.37 -8.56
C VAL A 103 6.08 4.74 -9.83
N ILE A 104 5.58 5.09 -11.01
CA ILE A 104 6.15 4.64 -12.30
C ILE A 104 7.63 5.05 -12.38
N HIS A 105 7.95 6.30 -12.08
CA HIS A 105 9.32 6.80 -12.11
C HIS A 105 10.24 6.07 -11.13
N PHE A 106 9.75 5.78 -9.93
CA PHE A 106 10.47 4.98 -8.95
C PHE A 106 10.78 3.56 -9.48
N ILE A 107 9.76 2.88 -10.04
CA ILE A 107 9.90 1.52 -10.59
C ILE A 107 10.86 1.51 -11.78
N LYS A 108 10.75 2.47 -12.70
CA LYS A 108 11.64 2.59 -13.88
C LYS A 108 13.11 2.78 -13.52
N LYS A 109 13.41 3.30 -12.33
CA LYS A 109 14.78 3.49 -11.85
C LYS A 109 15.42 2.25 -11.24
N ARG A 110 14.66 1.16 -11.05
CA ARG A 110 15.20 -0.09 -10.51
C ARG A 110 16.13 -0.73 -11.53
N SER A 111 17.31 -1.15 -11.08
CA SER A 111 18.35 -1.70 -11.97
C SER A 111 18.00 -3.02 -12.65
N TYR A 112 16.88 -3.64 -12.28
CA TYR A 112 16.38 -4.91 -12.81
C TYR A 112 15.13 -4.74 -13.68
N VAL A 113 14.59 -3.52 -13.81
CA VAL A 113 13.42 -3.21 -14.63
C VAL A 113 13.87 -2.68 -16.00
N ASP A 114 13.34 -3.27 -17.06
CA ASP A 114 13.54 -2.83 -18.45
C ASP A 114 12.48 -1.80 -18.84
N ASP A 115 11.21 -2.12 -18.61
CA ASP A 115 10.10 -1.21 -18.90
C ASP A 115 8.90 -1.40 -17.96
N VAL A 116 8.07 -0.36 -17.85
CA VAL A 116 6.79 -0.35 -17.12
C VAL A 116 5.70 0.01 -18.11
N GLY A 117 4.86 -0.96 -18.47
CA GLY A 117 3.82 -0.72 -19.46
C GLY A 117 2.54 -0.12 -18.87
N TYR A 118 2.14 -0.52 -17.66
CA TYR A 118 1.01 0.12 -16.98
C TYR A 118 1.13 0.10 -15.45
N LEU A 119 0.47 1.08 -14.82
CA LEU A 119 0.26 1.15 -13.38
C LEU A 119 -1.19 1.57 -13.12
N LYS A 120 -1.94 0.75 -12.39
CA LYS A 120 -3.34 1.02 -12.03
C LYS A 120 -3.50 0.96 -10.52
N LEU A 121 -4.16 1.97 -9.96
CA LEU A 121 -4.61 1.93 -8.57
C LEU A 121 -5.81 0.98 -8.48
N ILE A 122 -5.81 0.06 -7.52
CA ILE A 122 -6.88 -0.92 -7.34
C ILE A 122 -7.41 -0.93 -5.91
N GLU A 123 -8.68 -1.33 -5.78
CA GLU A 123 -9.36 -1.55 -4.51
C GLU A 123 -9.85 -2.99 -4.44
N GLN A 124 -9.62 -3.64 -3.29
CA GLN A 124 -10.20 -4.95 -2.99
C GLN A 124 -11.67 -4.78 -2.60
N VAL A 125 -12.56 -5.41 -3.36
CA VAL A 125 -14.00 -5.39 -3.06
C VAL A 125 -14.46 -6.80 -2.72
N ALA A 126 -14.94 -6.96 -1.48
CA ALA A 126 -15.55 -8.21 -1.04
C ALA A 126 -16.92 -8.37 -1.69
N ILE A 127 -17.15 -9.53 -2.31
CA ILE A 127 -18.47 -9.93 -2.76
C ILE A 127 -19.19 -10.50 -1.55
N LYS A 128 -20.31 -9.88 -1.18
CA LYS A 128 -21.21 -10.45 -0.17
C LYS A 128 -21.80 -11.72 -0.77
N ALA A 129 -21.31 -12.87 -0.34
CA ALA A 129 -21.96 -14.13 -0.66
C ALA A 129 -23.39 -14.11 -0.10
N GLY A 130 -24.36 -14.61 -0.87
CA GLY A 130 -25.64 -15.05 -0.30
C GLY A 130 -25.37 -16.09 0.80
N SER A 131 -26.31 -16.25 1.73
CA SER A 131 -26.25 -16.87 3.07
C SER A 131 -25.63 -18.29 3.25
N GLY A 132 -24.52 -18.63 2.58
CA GLY A 132 -23.85 -19.93 2.64
C GLY A 132 -22.64 -20.11 1.70
N GLY A 133 -22.18 -19.08 0.98
CA GLY A 133 -21.00 -19.16 0.10
C GLY A 133 -19.73 -18.53 0.70
N LYS A 134 -18.55 -18.98 0.26
CA LYS A 134 -17.28 -18.28 0.54
C LYS A 134 -17.36 -16.85 -0.03
N SER A 135 -16.78 -15.88 0.67
CA SER A 135 -16.69 -14.51 0.18
C SER A 135 -15.63 -14.44 -0.93
N ASP A 136 -16.07 -14.29 -2.17
CA ASP A 136 -15.16 -14.02 -3.30
C ASP A 136 -14.66 -12.57 -3.22
N ILE A 137 -13.42 -12.34 -3.69
CA ILE A 137 -12.83 -11.01 -3.80
C ILE A 137 -12.59 -10.67 -5.26
N TYR A 138 -12.90 -9.43 -5.65
CA TYR A 138 -12.48 -8.90 -6.94
C TYR A 138 -11.74 -7.58 -6.76
N TYR A 139 -10.90 -7.24 -7.74
CA TYR A 139 -10.16 -5.99 -7.76
C TYR A 139 -10.86 -5.01 -8.69
N ARG A 140 -11.25 -3.86 -8.14
CA ARG A 140 -11.77 -2.74 -8.92
C ARG A 140 -10.62 -1.81 -9.27
N VAL A 141 -10.47 -1.47 -10.56
CA VAL A 141 -9.56 -0.40 -10.97
C VAL A 141 -10.18 0.96 -10.62
N ILE A 142 -9.42 1.79 -9.91
CA ILE A 142 -9.79 3.17 -9.63
C ILE A 142 -9.32 4.01 -10.84
N PRO A 143 -10.21 4.72 -11.55
CA PRO A 143 -9.86 5.49 -12.75
C PRO A 143 -9.04 6.76 -12.47
N SER A 144 -8.54 6.93 -11.24
CA SER A 144 -7.71 8.05 -10.83
C SER A 144 -6.22 7.70 -10.97
N ASN A 145 -5.45 8.64 -11.51
CA ASN A 145 -3.98 8.58 -11.51
C ASN A 145 -3.35 9.17 -10.24
N LEU A 146 -4.17 9.43 -9.23
CA LEU A 146 -3.79 10.07 -7.99
C LEU A 146 -4.39 9.29 -6.82
N ALA A 147 -3.55 8.64 -6.03
CA ALA A 147 -3.95 8.08 -4.74
C ALA A 147 -4.06 9.23 -3.73
N GLN A 148 -5.18 9.34 -3.01
CA GLN A 148 -5.42 10.44 -2.09
C GLN A 148 -6.30 10.00 -0.92
N VAL A 149 -6.05 10.55 0.26
CA VAL A 149 -6.90 10.42 1.45
C VAL A 149 -7.83 11.62 1.61
N GLN A 150 -9.01 11.40 2.19
CA GLN A 150 -10.01 12.45 2.41
C GLN A 150 -9.89 13.13 3.79
N HIS A 151 -9.25 12.48 4.77
CA HIS A 151 -9.15 13.01 6.13
C HIS A 151 -7.74 13.55 6.44
N PRO A 152 -7.63 14.67 7.18
CA PRO A 152 -6.36 15.32 7.47
C PRO A 152 -5.45 14.54 8.43
N ASP A 153 -6.00 13.55 9.13
CA ASP A 153 -5.28 12.63 10.01
C ASP A 153 -5.02 11.26 9.36
N SER A 154 -5.25 11.16 8.04
CA SER A 154 -4.96 9.96 7.27
C SER A 154 -3.58 9.99 6.63
N ILE A 155 -3.00 8.81 6.48
CA ILE A 155 -1.71 8.59 5.83
C ILE A 155 -1.87 7.44 4.83
N LEU A 156 -1.48 7.69 3.57
CA LEU A 156 -1.43 6.63 2.57
C LEU A 156 -0.30 5.66 2.93
N VAL A 157 -0.59 4.37 2.94
CA VAL A 157 0.40 3.31 3.22
C VAL A 157 0.38 2.27 2.14
N SER A 158 1.44 1.49 2.01
CA SER A 158 1.46 0.35 1.12
C SER A 158 0.46 -0.71 1.55
N ALA A 159 -0.23 -1.32 0.59
CA ALA A 159 -0.79 -2.65 0.82
C ALA A 159 0.35 -3.67 1.08
N PRO A 160 0.12 -4.76 1.82
CA PRO A 160 1.13 -5.80 2.05
C PRO A 160 1.60 -6.48 0.76
N GLN A 161 0.74 -6.51 -0.26
CA GLN A 161 1.00 -7.15 -1.54
C GLN A 161 0.47 -6.29 -2.69
N HIS A 162 1.28 -6.11 -3.73
CA HIS A 162 0.90 -5.52 -5.01
C HIS A 162 0.73 -6.63 -6.06
N ILE A 163 -0.12 -6.37 -7.06
CA ILE A 163 -0.32 -7.32 -8.17
C ILE A 163 0.65 -6.94 -9.29
N ILE A 164 1.59 -7.83 -9.59
CA ILE A 164 2.66 -7.56 -10.56
C ILE A 164 2.59 -8.60 -11.68
N TYR A 165 2.45 -8.13 -12.92
CA TYR A 165 2.40 -8.96 -14.13
C TYR A 165 3.64 -8.78 -14.99
N LEU A 166 4.16 -9.90 -15.51
CA LEU A 166 5.28 -9.93 -16.44
C LEU A 166 4.77 -9.82 -17.89
N MET A 167 5.08 -8.71 -18.54
CA MET A 167 4.72 -8.43 -19.93
C MET A 167 5.55 -9.28 -20.90
N GLY A 168 4.90 -9.84 -21.92
CA GLY A 168 5.56 -10.67 -22.94
C GLY A 168 5.82 -12.13 -22.53
N THR A 169 5.29 -12.57 -21.39
CA THR A 169 5.05 -14.00 -21.16
C THR A 169 3.74 -14.39 -21.84
N GLU A 170 3.53 -15.67 -22.17
CA GLU A 170 2.31 -16.18 -22.81
C GLU A 170 1.01 -15.91 -22.00
N ASN A 171 1.17 -15.36 -20.79
CA ASN A 171 0.12 -14.87 -19.90
C ASN A 171 -0.03 -13.33 -19.93
N SER A 172 0.49 -12.63 -20.95
CA SER A 172 0.19 -11.21 -21.18
C SER A 172 -1.22 -11.08 -21.72
N TYR A 173 -2.20 -11.21 -20.83
CA TYR A 173 -3.58 -10.89 -21.11
C TYR A 173 -3.70 -9.40 -21.38
N ASP A 174 -4.11 -9.05 -22.61
CA ASP A 174 -4.51 -7.71 -22.96
C ASP A 174 -5.74 -7.32 -22.12
N GLU A 175 -5.66 -6.18 -21.44
CA GLU A 175 -6.71 -5.73 -20.52
C GLU A 175 -8.00 -5.27 -21.22
N GLU A 176 -8.05 -5.28 -22.55
CA GLU A 176 -9.28 -5.01 -23.31
C GLU A 176 -10.29 -6.18 -23.26
N ASP A 177 -9.89 -7.38 -22.82
CA ASP A 177 -10.76 -8.57 -22.82
C ASP A 177 -11.55 -8.82 -21.52
N PHE A 178 -11.46 -7.93 -20.53
CA PHE A 178 -12.24 -8.06 -19.28
C PHE A 178 -13.51 -7.18 -19.26
N GLU A 179 -14.34 -7.31 -20.29
CA GLU A 179 -15.81 -7.14 -20.19
C GLU A 179 -16.53 -8.52 -20.10
N GLY A 180 -15.82 -9.57 -19.66
CA GLY A 180 -16.37 -10.91 -19.50
C GLY A 180 -17.24 -11.09 -18.25
N ILE A 181 -18.48 -11.55 -18.42
CA ILE A 181 -19.33 -12.05 -17.33
C ILE A 181 -18.68 -13.33 -16.77
N GLY A 182 -18.13 -13.27 -15.55
CA GLY A 182 -17.61 -14.43 -14.81
C GLY A 182 -16.16 -14.24 -14.39
N TYR A 183 -15.97 -13.68 -13.18
CA TYR A 183 -14.66 -13.37 -12.64
C TYR A 183 -14.01 -14.61 -12.02
N MET A 184 -13.02 -15.20 -12.69
CA MET A 184 -12.14 -16.20 -12.11
C MET A 184 -10.70 -15.80 -12.42
N SER A 185 -9.97 -15.31 -11.42
CA SER A 185 -8.53 -15.08 -11.50
C SER A 185 -7.83 -16.14 -10.65
N ILE A 186 -7.32 -17.19 -11.30
CA ILE A 186 -6.59 -18.28 -10.65
C ILE A 186 -5.16 -17.80 -10.33
N VAL A 187 -4.97 -16.90 -9.38
CA VAL A 187 -3.60 -16.54 -8.95
C VAL A 187 -3.43 -16.49 -7.43
N THR A 188 -4.50 -16.48 -6.63
CA THR A 188 -4.36 -16.48 -5.16
C THR A 188 -5.40 -17.36 -4.49
N ASP A 189 -5.32 -18.68 -4.68
CA ASP A 189 -6.13 -19.65 -3.91
C ASP A 189 -5.50 -21.07 -3.88
N PHE A 190 -4.19 -21.16 -3.67
CA PHE A 190 -3.55 -22.44 -3.33
C PHE A 190 -2.80 -22.33 -2.00
N GLU A 191 -3.52 -22.50 -0.89
CA GLU A 191 -2.91 -23.11 0.30
C GLU A 191 -3.02 -24.64 0.12
N VAL A 192 -1.88 -25.28 -0.14
CA VAL A 192 -1.79 -26.75 -0.08
C VAL A 192 -1.60 -27.11 1.39
N ILE A 193 -2.62 -27.75 1.97
CA ILE A 193 -2.55 -28.41 3.29
C ILE A 193 -1.83 -29.74 3.13
#